data_AF-A0A5C6XJ54-F1
#
_entry.id   AF-A0A5C6XJ54-F1
#
_cell.length_a   1.000
_cell.length_b   1.000
_cell.length_c   1.000
_cell.angle_alpha   90.00
_cell.angle_beta   90.00
_cell.angle_gamma   90.00
#
_symmetry.space_group_name_H-M   'P 1'
#
loop_
_entity.id
_entity.type
_entity.pdbx_description
1 polymer ?
#
loop_
_entity_poly.entity_id
_entity_poly.type
_entity_poly.pdbx_seq_one_letter_code
_entity_poly.pdbx_strand_id
1 'polypeptide(L)'
;MNILPSSLLLSLLAPLLSACTAVPTTPDAPPAPTIERTGTVIQTERRTTAAPVLPAGCTFTQDDPISYILTCGPTLSFLARVQVAEVTPVMVESQEGSVERTLQQAGWTVRRGERVEVTADAGTLGLRHFRAERDDESINAFAGYAPSGPQNHRFFTCFLPDELVPRWPAECATRLRLLRGLANANQVTGLYLQGEPVEIPEGCLLMEKNLRCENNTFTWTEHPSTISRHDLEFHERDFVASFPDALPLPLSCEFLGEPVDCSSWRLDKEGYLPQLVLIAYPTLGDTTLQLTCEAAITDEANQPLPACEPFLKLTREE
;
A
#
# COMPACT_ATOMS: atom_id res chain seq x y z
N MET A 1 -54.77 -33.22 43.14
CA MET A 1 -54.64 -31.78 43.48
C MET A 1 -53.49 -31.65 44.46
N ASN A 2 -52.35 -31.14 44.00
CA ASN A 2 -51.21 -30.61 44.75
C ASN A 2 -50.23 -30.10 43.68
N ILE A 3 -50.04 -28.78 43.56
CA ILE A 3 -48.97 -27.97 44.19
C ILE A 3 -47.60 -28.26 43.53
N LEU A 4 -47.13 -27.31 42.70
CA LEU A 4 -45.69 -27.07 42.39
C LEU A 4 -44.94 -26.82 43.71
N PRO A 5 -43.65 -27.21 43.88
CA PRO A 5 -42.57 -26.30 43.46
C PRO A 5 -41.16 -26.91 43.22
N SER A 6 -40.29 -26.07 42.64
CA SER A 6 -38.85 -25.85 42.92
C SER A 6 -37.94 -27.02 43.29
N SER A 7 -36.80 -27.12 42.58
CA SER A 7 -35.52 -27.50 43.19
C SER A 7 -34.36 -26.85 42.43
N LEU A 8 -33.75 -25.87 43.10
CA LEU A 8 -32.34 -25.49 42.95
C LEU A 8 -31.46 -26.73 43.11
N LEU A 9 -30.35 -26.81 42.37
CA LEU A 9 -29.19 -27.61 42.78
C LEU A 9 -27.92 -26.76 42.72
N LEU A 10 -27.29 -26.74 43.88
CA LEU A 10 -26.07 -26.05 44.26
C LEU A 10 -24.84 -26.52 43.45
N SER A 11 -24.00 -25.54 43.13
CA SER A 11 -22.57 -25.43 43.42
C SER A 11 -21.76 -26.69 43.74
N LEU A 12 -20.60 -26.83 43.11
CA LEU A 12 -19.36 -27.28 43.77
C LEU A 12 -18.13 -26.67 43.09
N LEU A 13 -17.23 -26.16 43.94
CA LEU A 13 -15.99 -25.45 43.65
C LEU A 13 -14.86 -26.37 43.11
N ALA A 14 -13.91 -25.71 42.45
CA ALA A 14 -12.54 -26.05 42.01
C ALA A 14 -11.64 -26.78 43.08
N PRO A 15 -10.35 -27.18 42.85
CA PRO A 15 -9.38 -26.76 41.80
C PRO A 15 -8.34 -27.80 41.27
N LEU A 16 -7.56 -27.34 40.28
CA LEU A 16 -6.14 -27.62 39.91
C LEU A 16 -5.57 -29.05 39.99
N LEU A 17 -5.05 -29.53 38.85
CA LEU A 17 -3.67 -30.07 38.76
C LEU A 17 -3.16 -30.07 37.31
N SER A 18 -1.91 -29.60 37.21
CA SER A 18 -1.07 -29.41 36.02
C SER A 18 -0.85 -30.68 35.19
N ALA A 19 -0.97 -30.55 33.87
CA ALA A 19 -0.26 -31.38 32.92
C ALA A 19 0.26 -30.50 31.78
N CYS A 20 1.50 -30.03 31.92
CA CYS A 20 2.27 -29.43 30.83
C CYS A 20 2.44 -30.48 29.74
N THR A 21 1.66 -30.39 28.68
CA THR A 21 1.98 -31.05 27.41
C THR A 21 2.83 -30.06 26.62
N ALA A 22 4.14 -30.27 26.64
CA ALA A 22 5.05 -29.61 25.73
C ALA A 22 4.61 -29.96 24.30
N VAL A 23 4.14 -28.96 23.56
CA VAL A 23 3.89 -29.07 22.13
C VAL A 23 5.24 -29.32 21.46
N PRO A 24 5.39 -30.36 20.62
CA PRO A 24 6.63 -30.59 19.90
C PRO A 24 6.86 -29.41 18.96
N THR A 25 7.98 -28.72 19.16
CA THR A 25 8.53 -27.77 18.21
C THR A 25 8.69 -28.47 16.87
N THR A 26 7.94 -27.98 15.88
CA THR A 26 8.12 -28.38 14.49
C THR A 26 9.52 -27.93 14.07
N PRO A 27 10.31 -28.76 13.35
CA PRO A 27 11.60 -28.33 12.83
C PRO A 27 11.37 -27.14 11.90
N ASP A 28 12.26 -26.15 11.99
CA ASP A 28 12.29 -24.96 11.14
C ASP A 28 11.98 -25.33 9.69
N ALA A 29 10.98 -24.65 9.12
CA ALA A 29 10.74 -24.72 7.69
C ALA A 29 12.06 -24.35 6.97
N PRO A 30 12.39 -25.00 5.84
CA PRO A 30 13.58 -24.62 5.08
C PRO A 30 13.52 -23.11 4.77
N PRO A 31 14.64 -22.38 4.86
CA PRO A 31 14.66 -20.96 4.53
C PRO A 31 14.05 -20.78 3.14
N ALA A 32 13.11 -19.85 3.02
CA ALA A 32 12.49 -19.59 1.72
C ALA A 32 13.61 -19.15 0.75
N PRO A 33 13.49 -19.49 -0.55
CA PRO A 33 14.47 -19.05 -1.53
C PRO A 33 14.47 -17.51 -1.60
N THR A 34 15.49 -16.88 -1.02
CA THR A 34 15.84 -15.49 -1.31
C THR A 34 16.24 -15.44 -2.77
N ILE A 35 15.37 -14.91 -3.63
CA ILE A 35 15.79 -14.50 -4.97
C ILE A 35 16.63 -13.24 -4.74
N GLU A 36 17.94 -13.40 -4.59
CA GLU A 36 18.89 -12.30 -4.66
C GLU A 36 18.72 -11.62 -6.03
N ARG A 37 17.90 -10.55 -6.07
CA ARG A 37 17.84 -9.67 -7.22
C ARG A 37 19.08 -8.77 -7.16
N THR A 38 20.04 -9.02 -8.04
CA THR A 38 21.15 -8.10 -8.28
C THR A 38 20.59 -6.72 -8.65
N GLY A 39 20.99 -5.67 -7.91
CA GLY A 39 20.60 -4.27 -8.17
C GLY A 39 19.49 -3.68 -7.28
N THR A 40 18.82 -4.47 -6.44
CA THR A 40 17.83 -3.94 -5.46
C THR A 40 18.48 -3.69 -4.10
N VAL A 41 18.31 -2.48 -3.55
CA VAL A 41 18.93 -2.08 -2.26
C VAL A 41 18.13 -2.65 -1.09
N ILE A 42 16.80 -2.56 -1.16
CA ILE A 42 15.89 -3.21 -0.21
C ILE A 42 15.34 -4.46 -0.89
N GLN A 43 15.89 -5.61 -0.52
CA GLN A 43 15.44 -6.89 -1.06
C GLN A 43 14.19 -7.35 -0.31
N THR A 44 13.30 -8.03 -1.04
CA THR A 44 12.04 -8.54 -0.51
C THR A 44 12.03 -10.06 -0.61
N GLU A 45 11.88 -10.74 0.52
CA GLU A 45 11.54 -12.17 0.52
C GLU A 45 10.06 -12.31 0.22
N ARG A 46 9.71 -13.27 -0.63
CA ARG A 46 8.33 -13.52 -1.04
C ARG A 46 7.95 -14.95 -0.78
N ARG A 47 6.82 -15.15 -0.12
CA ARG A 47 6.21 -16.48 -0.03
C ARG A 47 5.34 -16.70 -1.26
N THR A 48 5.79 -17.58 -2.14
CA THR A 48 5.04 -17.93 -3.35
C THR A 48 3.90 -18.88 -2.97
N THR A 49 2.66 -18.39 -3.04
CA THR A 49 1.50 -19.28 -3.15
C THR A 49 1.19 -19.51 -4.63
N ALA A 50 0.42 -20.54 -4.98
CA ALA A 50 0.07 -20.79 -6.36
C ALA A 50 -0.69 -19.59 -6.94
N ALA A 51 -0.08 -18.91 -7.92
CA ALA A 51 -0.68 -17.76 -8.57
C ALA A 51 -1.92 -18.20 -9.37
N PRO A 52 -2.96 -17.34 -9.46
CA PRO A 52 -4.08 -17.59 -10.36
C PRO A 52 -3.58 -17.67 -11.81
N VAL A 53 -4.15 -18.58 -12.60
CA VAL A 53 -3.82 -18.73 -14.02
C VAL A 53 -4.30 -17.49 -14.78
N LEU A 54 -3.39 -16.87 -15.54
CA LEU A 54 -3.73 -15.76 -16.43
C LEU A 54 -4.65 -16.26 -17.55
N PRO A 55 -5.75 -15.56 -17.86
CA PRO A 55 -6.54 -15.86 -19.04
C PRO A 55 -5.70 -15.76 -20.31
N ALA A 56 -6.06 -16.52 -21.35
CA ALA A 56 -5.34 -16.50 -22.62
C ALA A 56 -5.33 -15.08 -23.22
N GLY A 57 -4.15 -14.63 -23.68
CA GLY A 57 -3.97 -13.28 -24.23
C GLY A 57 -3.83 -12.17 -23.18
N CYS A 58 -3.74 -12.52 -21.89
CA CYS A 58 -3.41 -11.57 -20.83
C CYS A 58 -1.92 -11.58 -20.49
N THR A 59 -1.37 -10.41 -20.21
CA THR A 59 -0.03 -10.21 -19.65
C THR A 59 -0.13 -9.54 -18.29
N PHE A 60 0.86 -9.82 -17.45
CA PHE A 60 0.95 -9.28 -16.10
C PHE A 60 2.37 -8.76 -15.85
N THR A 61 2.45 -7.52 -15.40
CA THR A 61 3.72 -6.82 -15.14
C THR A 61 3.81 -6.41 -13.68
N GLN A 62 4.94 -6.77 -13.05
CA GLN A 62 5.27 -6.40 -11.66
C GLN A 62 6.45 -5.43 -11.54
N ASP A 63 7.10 -5.12 -12.66
CA ASP A 63 8.28 -4.26 -12.69
C ASP A 63 7.89 -2.77 -12.56
N ASP A 64 6.60 -2.46 -12.53
CA ASP A 64 6.11 -1.14 -12.17
C ASP A 64 6.36 -0.87 -10.67
N PRO A 65 6.94 0.30 -10.32
CA PRO A 65 7.35 0.58 -8.95
C PRO A 65 6.17 0.69 -7.98
N ILE A 66 4.98 1.07 -8.46
CA ILE A 66 3.85 1.51 -7.62
C ILE A 66 2.59 0.66 -7.79
N SER A 67 2.50 -0.15 -8.86
CA SER A 67 1.28 -0.89 -9.22
C SER A 67 1.55 -2.28 -9.80
N TYR A 68 0.51 -3.11 -9.79
CA TYR A 68 0.38 -4.33 -10.54
C TYR A 68 -0.41 -4.05 -11.81
N ILE A 69 0.15 -4.38 -12.97
CA ILE A 69 -0.47 -4.09 -14.27
C ILE A 69 -0.96 -5.39 -14.89
N LEU A 70 -2.23 -5.45 -15.26
CA LEU A 70 -2.84 -6.52 -16.04
C LEU A 70 -3.33 -5.96 -17.36
N THR A 71 -2.81 -6.48 -18.47
CA THR A 71 -3.28 -6.16 -19.83
C THR A 71 -3.96 -7.37 -20.43
N CYS A 72 -5.17 -7.24 -20.95
CA CYS A 72 -5.93 -8.31 -21.58
C CYS A 72 -6.61 -7.77 -22.83
N GLY A 73 -6.05 -8.05 -24.01
CA GLY A 73 -6.55 -7.47 -25.27
C GLY A 73 -6.59 -5.94 -25.21
N PRO A 74 -7.74 -5.29 -25.48
CA PRO A 74 -7.88 -3.83 -25.42
C PRO A 74 -8.08 -3.29 -23.99
N THR A 75 -8.11 -4.15 -22.97
CA THR A 75 -8.35 -3.73 -21.58
C THR A 75 -7.07 -3.69 -20.77
N LEU A 76 -7.01 -2.75 -19.84
CA LEU A 76 -5.88 -2.51 -18.97
C LEU A 76 -6.38 -2.29 -17.55
N SER A 77 -5.70 -2.82 -16.54
CA SER A 77 -6.06 -2.60 -15.14
C SER A 77 -4.83 -2.52 -14.25
N PHE A 78 -4.95 -1.66 -13.25
CA PHE A 78 -3.90 -1.34 -12.30
C PHE A 78 -4.41 -1.57 -10.88
N LEU A 79 -3.61 -2.22 -10.04
CA LEU A 79 -3.84 -2.31 -8.60
C LEU A 79 -2.61 -1.78 -7.87
N ALA A 80 -2.77 -0.76 -7.03
CA ALA A 80 -1.68 -0.20 -6.26
C ALA A 80 -1.03 -1.27 -5.38
N ARG A 81 0.31 -1.26 -5.30
CA ARG A 81 1.06 -2.19 -4.44
C ARG A 81 0.95 -1.79 -2.97
N VAL A 82 0.86 -0.48 -2.72
CA VAL A 82 0.65 0.07 -1.38
C VAL A 82 -0.76 -0.24 -0.89
N GLN A 83 -0.85 -0.81 0.31
CA GLN A 83 -2.11 -1.00 1.03
C GLN A 83 -2.31 0.13 2.04
N VAL A 84 -3.55 0.60 2.19
CA VAL A 84 -3.94 1.57 3.21
C VAL A 84 -5.05 0.98 4.08
N ALA A 85 -5.00 1.15 5.40
CA ALA A 85 -6.10 0.69 6.26
C ALA A 85 -7.32 1.60 6.12
N GLU A 86 -7.08 2.91 6.08
CA GLU A 86 -8.12 3.93 5.99
C GLU A 86 -7.96 4.73 4.71
N VAL A 87 -9.09 4.98 4.04
CA VAL A 87 -9.14 5.75 2.79
C VAL A 87 -9.70 7.13 3.11
N THR A 88 -8.89 8.17 2.90
CA THR A 88 -9.31 9.57 3.12
C THR A 88 -9.84 10.19 1.83
N PRO A 89 -10.72 11.20 1.91
CA PRO A 89 -11.21 11.93 0.73
C PRO A 89 -10.08 12.50 -0.14
N VAL A 90 -9.00 12.99 0.49
CA VAL A 90 -7.83 13.57 -0.21
C VAL A 90 -7.09 12.51 -1.02
N MET A 91 -6.89 11.31 -0.48
CA MET A 91 -6.24 10.22 -1.22
C MET A 91 -7.07 9.78 -2.42
N VAL A 92 -8.39 9.73 -2.26
CA VAL A 92 -9.32 9.41 -3.35
C VAL A 92 -9.25 10.46 -4.45
N GLU A 93 -9.31 11.75 -4.08
CA GLU A 93 -9.25 12.85 -5.04
C GLU A 93 -7.90 12.90 -5.77
N SER A 94 -6.80 12.66 -5.06
CA SER A 94 -5.46 12.58 -5.64
C SER A 94 -5.34 11.43 -6.65
N GLN A 95 -5.83 10.23 -6.31
CA GLN A 95 -5.80 9.08 -7.22
C GLN A 95 -6.67 9.34 -8.46
N GLU A 96 -7.87 9.85 -8.27
CA GLU A 96 -8.79 10.20 -9.34
C GLU A 96 -8.21 11.29 -10.26
N GLY A 97 -7.61 12.33 -9.69
CA GLY A 97 -6.94 13.40 -10.41
C GLY A 97 -5.67 12.94 -11.14
N SER A 98 -4.95 11.94 -10.61
CA SER A 98 -3.80 11.32 -11.28
C SER A 98 -4.22 10.65 -12.60
N VAL A 99 -5.33 9.91 -12.59
CA VAL A 99 -5.87 9.27 -13.81
C VAL A 99 -6.29 10.32 -14.84
N GLU A 100 -7.00 11.36 -14.40
CA GLU A 100 -7.41 12.47 -15.27
C GLU A 100 -6.20 13.18 -15.91
N ARG A 101 -5.21 13.57 -15.10
CA ARG A 101 -3.99 14.25 -15.59
C ARG A 101 -3.20 13.36 -16.53
N THR A 102 -3.05 12.07 -16.22
CA THR A 102 -2.32 11.11 -17.06
C THR A 102 -2.96 11.00 -18.45
N LEU A 103 -4.29 10.89 -18.51
CA LEU A 103 -5.03 10.83 -19.78
C LEU A 103 -4.92 12.16 -20.54
N GLN A 104 -5.07 13.30 -19.87
CA GLN A 104 -4.91 14.62 -20.48
C GLN A 104 -3.50 14.83 -21.06
N GLN A 105 -2.46 14.45 -20.32
CA GLN A 105 -1.07 14.51 -20.78
C GLN A 105 -0.80 13.61 -22.00
N ALA A 106 -1.51 12.48 -22.10
CA ALA A 106 -1.48 11.61 -23.28
C ALA A 106 -2.33 12.12 -24.46
N GLY A 107 -2.85 13.36 -24.38
CA GLY A 107 -3.59 14.03 -25.45
C GLY A 107 -5.08 13.68 -25.50
N TRP A 108 -5.64 13.09 -24.45
CA TRP A 108 -7.07 12.78 -24.39
C TRP A 108 -7.87 13.95 -23.81
N THR A 109 -9.08 14.17 -24.35
CA THR A 109 -10.07 15.04 -23.71
C THR A 109 -10.84 14.22 -22.68
N VAL A 110 -10.69 14.55 -21.40
CA VAL A 110 -11.27 13.77 -20.29
C VAL A 110 -12.52 14.45 -19.74
N ARG A 111 -13.58 13.66 -19.55
CA ARG A 111 -14.80 14.06 -18.83
C ARG A 111 -14.95 13.22 -17.58
N ARG A 112 -15.11 13.90 -16.45
CA ARG A 112 -15.25 13.31 -15.13
C ARG A 112 -16.73 13.05 -14.81
N GLY A 113 -17.05 11.79 -14.54
CA GLY A 113 -18.39 11.35 -14.16
C GLY A 113 -18.62 11.33 -12.64
N GLU A 114 -19.75 10.74 -12.26
CA GLU A 114 -20.11 10.51 -10.87
C GLU A 114 -19.35 9.31 -10.27
N ARG A 115 -19.22 9.31 -8.95
CA ARG A 115 -18.72 8.16 -8.20
C ARG A 115 -19.85 7.14 -8.03
N VAL A 116 -19.54 5.89 -8.32
CA VAL A 116 -20.47 4.77 -8.21
C VAL A 116 -19.89 3.76 -7.25
N GLU A 117 -20.74 3.28 -6.34
CA GLU A 117 -20.41 2.16 -5.47
C GLU A 117 -20.90 0.85 -6.12
N VAL A 118 -19.99 -0.11 -6.24
CA VAL A 118 -20.30 -1.42 -6.80
C VAL A 118 -19.97 -2.48 -5.76
N THR A 119 -20.99 -3.23 -5.35
CA THR A 119 -20.76 -4.44 -4.56
C THR A 119 -20.15 -5.52 -5.45
N ALA A 120 -18.94 -5.95 -5.12
CA ALA A 120 -18.29 -7.12 -5.70
C ALA A 120 -18.06 -8.18 -4.62
N ASP A 121 -17.79 -9.43 -5.00
CA ASP A 121 -17.40 -10.49 -4.05
C ASP A 121 -16.17 -10.10 -3.22
N ALA A 122 -15.34 -9.23 -3.78
CA ALA A 122 -14.14 -8.65 -3.18
C ALA A 122 -14.44 -7.57 -2.13
N GLY A 123 -15.71 -7.18 -1.95
CA GLY A 123 -16.20 -6.04 -1.18
C GLY A 123 -16.72 -4.90 -2.06
N THR A 124 -17.12 -3.78 -1.46
CA THR A 124 -17.65 -2.62 -2.20
C THR A 124 -16.51 -1.82 -2.83
N LEU A 125 -16.61 -1.58 -4.14
CA LEU A 125 -15.69 -0.75 -4.91
C LEU A 125 -16.26 0.66 -4.99
N GLY A 126 -15.51 1.65 -4.51
CA GLY A 126 -15.85 3.06 -4.72
C GLY A 126 -15.08 3.57 -5.92
N LEU A 127 -15.72 3.67 -7.09
CA LEU A 127 -15.06 4.01 -8.36
C LEU A 127 -15.72 5.21 -9.03
N ARG A 128 -14.91 6.12 -9.56
CA ARG A 128 -15.37 7.20 -10.43
C ARG A 128 -15.13 6.84 -11.89
N HIS A 129 -16.14 7.09 -12.73
CA HIS A 129 -16.02 6.95 -14.17
C HIS A 129 -15.37 8.18 -14.80
N PHE A 130 -14.42 7.95 -15.70
CA PHE A 130 -13.82 8.94 -16.58
C PHE A 130 -14.04 8.47 -18.02
N ARG A 131 -14.56 9.35 -18.85
CA ARG A 131 -14.65 9.13 -20.30
C ARG A 131 -13.58 9.99 -20.97
N ALA A 132 -12.67 9.35 -21.67
CA ALA A 132 -11.61 10.01 -22.41
C ALA A 132 -11.81 9.79 -23.90
N GLU A 133 -11.75 10.87 -24.67
CA GLU A 133 -11.97 10.88 -26.13
C GLU A 133 -10.77 11.52 -26.82
N ARG A 134 -10.31 10.92 -27.91
CA ARG A 134 -9.25 11.45 -28.78
C ARG A 134 -9.50 10.96 -30.20
N ASP A 135 -9.65 11.89 -31.13
CA ASP A 135 -10.03 11.60 -32.51
C ASP A 135 -11.32 10.74 -32.54
N ASP A 136 -11.27 9.55 -33.16
CA ASP A 136 -12.37 8.58 -33.22
C ASP A 136 -12.27 7.48 -32.13
N GLU A 137 -11.34 7.61 -31.18
CA GLU A 137 -11.12 6.66 -30.10
C GLU A 137 -11.77 7.13 -28.79
N SER A 138 -12.33 6.17 -28.05
CA SER A 138 -12.86 6.37 -26.70
C SER A 138 -12.28 5.33 -25.75
N ILE A 139 -11.98 5.77 -24.53
CA ILE A 139 -11.60 4.88 -23.43
C ILE A 139 -12.35 5.27 -22.16
N ASN A 140 -12.80 4.26 -21.42
CA ASN A 140 -13.51 4.43 -20.17
C ASN A 140 -12.62 3.96 -19.03
N ALA A 141 -12.28 4.86 -18.11
CA ALA A 141 -11.53 4.52 -16.91
C ALA A 141 -12.46 4.54 -15.70
N PHE A 142 -12.31 3.56 -14.82
CA PHE A 142 -13.00 3.47 -13.54
C PHE A 142 -11.94 3.43 -12.45
N ALA A 143 -11.77 4.53 -11.72
CA ALA A 143 -10.68 4.72 -10.75
C ALA A 143 -11.20 5.01 -9.35
N GLY A 144 -10.53 4.47 -8.35
CA GLY A 144 -10.86 4.70 -6.95
C GLY A 144 -10.19 3.66 -6.07
N TYR A 145 -10.92 3.12 -5.09
CA TYR A 145 -10.37 2.18 -4.13
C TYR A 145 -11.20 0.89 -4.04
N ALA A 146 -10.52 -0.17 -3.65
CA ALA A 146 -11.07 -1.50 -3.51
C ALA A 146 -10.53 -2.18 -2.25
N PRO A 147 -11.31 -3.03 -1.57
CA PRO A 147 -10.80 -3.81 -0.46
C PRO A 147 -9.73 -4.79 -0.92
N SER A 148 -8.61 -4.85 -0.19
CA SER A 148 -7.53 -5.82 -0.38
C SER A 148 -7.50 -6.88 0.73
N GLY A 149 -8.13 -6.62 1.89
CA GLY A 149 -8.27 -7.54 3.02
C GLY A 149 -9.39 -7.10 3.99
N PRO A 150 -9.53 -7.72 5.17
CA PRO A 150 -10.62 -7.42 6.13
C PRO A 150 -10.68 -5.96 6.59
N GLN A 151 -9.54 -5.26 6.58
CA GLN A 151 -9.42 -3.86 7.02
C GLN A 151 -8.49 -3.04 6.12
N ASN A 152 -8.20 -3.52 4.91
CA ASN A 152 -7.23 -2.89 4.02
C ASN A 152 -7.85 -2.58 2.67
N HIS A 153 -7.40 -1.49 2.08
CA HIS A 153 -7.79 -1.01 0.78
C HIS A 153 -6.57 -0.78 -0.10
N ARG A 154 -6.79 -0.87 -1.41
CA ARG A 154 -5.82 -0.50 -2.45
C ARG A 154 -6.51 0.37 -3.48
N PHE A 155 -5.76 1.29 -4.06
CA PHE A 155 -6.24 2.03 -5.23
C PHE A 155 -6.27 1.10 -6.44
N PHE A 156 -7.36 1.19 -7.18
CA PHE A 156 -7.64 0.32 -8.32
C PHE A 156 -8.11 1.19 -9.49
N THR A 157 -7.64 0.87 -10.68
CA THR A 157 -8.09 1.52 -11.91
C THR A 157 -8.30 0.49 -13.01
N CYS A 158 -9.44 0.59 -13.69
CA CYS A 158 -9.89 -0.35 -14.71
C CYS A 158 -10.22 0.43 -15.99
N PHE A 159 -9.53 0.12 -17.09
CA PHE A 159 -9.74 0.73 -18.40
C PHE A 159 -10.46 -0.25 -19.32
N LEU A 160 -11.58 0.21 -19.89
CA LEU A 160 -12.46 -0.58 -20.75
C LEU A 160 -12.77 0.18 -22.05
N PRO A 161 -12.83 -0.52 -23.19
CA PRO A 161 -13.39 0.04 -24.42
C PRO A 161 -14.92 0.12 -24.32
N ASP A 162 -15.55 0.88 -25.22
CA ASP A 162 -16.99 1.17 -25.19
C ASP A 162 -17.87 -0.09 -25.19
N GLU A 163 -17.47 -1.17 -25.87
CA GLU A 163 -18.26 -2.39 -25.97
C GLU A 163 -18.43 -3.10 -24.62
N LEU A 164 -17.50 -2.86 -23.68
CA LEU A 164 -17.50 -3.48 -22.36
C LEU A 164 -18.12 -2.59 -21.28
N VAL A 165 -18.37 -1.30 -21.57
CA VAL A 165 -18.97 -0.36 -20.61
C VAL A 165 -20.32 -0.82 -20.07
N PRO A 166 -21.26 -1.38 -20.87
CA PRO A 166 -22.53 -1.87 -20.33
C PRO A 166 -22.38 -2.95 -19.24
N ARG A 167 -21.21 -3.60 -19.15
CA ARG A 167 -20.88 -4.64 -18.17
C ARG A 167 -19.74 -4.23 -17.24
N TRP A 168 -19.39 -2.96 -17.20
CA TRP A 168 -18.22 -2.46 -16.47
C TRP A 168 -18.12 -2.96 -15.01
N PRO A 169 -19.20 -3.10 -14.21
CA PRO A 169 -19.07 -3.55 -12.83
C PRO A 169 -18.48 -4.96 -12.74
N ALA A 170 -18.98 -5.87 -13.57
CA ALA A 170 -18.52 -7.26 -13.62
C ALA A 170 -17.11 -7.38 -14.22
N GLU A 171 -16.82 -6.58 -15.25
CA GLU A 171 -15.51 -6.54 -15.91
C GLU A 171 -14.41 -6.05 -14.95
N CYS A 172 -14.66 -4.97 -14.22
CA CYS A 172 -13.71 -4.42 -13.27
C CYS A 172 -13.56 -5.30 -12.02
N ALA A 173 -14.65 -5.88 -11.51
CA ALA A 173 -14.58 -6.84 -10.40
C ALA A 173 -13.75 -8.08 -10.74
N THR A 174 -13.89 -8.61 -11.96
CA THR A 174 -13.12 -9.78 -12.42
C THR A 174 -11.62 -9.49 -12.47
N ARG A 175 -11.24 -8.32 -13.02
CA ARG A 175 -9.83 -7.91 -13.12
C ARG A 175 -9.23 -7.62 -11.75
N LEU A 176 -9.99 -6.96 -10.88
CA LEU A 176 -9.58 -6.75 -9.50
C LEU A 176 -9.31 -8.09 -8.78
N ARG A 177 -10.21 -9.08 -8.94
CA ARG A 177 -10.02 -10.40 -8.33
C ARG A 177 -8.72 -11.06 -8.79
N LEU A 178 -8.44 -10.99 -10.10
CA LEU A 178 -7.21 -11.55 -10.67
C LEU A 178 -5.97 -10.83 -10.15
N LEU A 179 -5.96 -9.49 -10.18
CA LEU A 179 -4.87 -8.66 -9.68
C LEU A 179 -4.62 -8.87 -8.18
N ARG A 180 -5.67 -8.99 -7.36
CA ARG A 180 -5.55 -9.33 -5.93
C ARG A 180 -4.94 -10.72 -5.73
N GLY A 181 -5.40 -11.72 -6.48
CA GLY A 181 -4.84 -13.07 -6.40
C GLY A 181 -3.36 -13.09 -6.80
N LEU A 182 -2.98 -12.35 -7.85
CA LEU A 182 -1.59 -12.21 -8.26
C LEU A 182 -0.75 -11.46 -7.22
N ALA A 183 -1.27 -10.40 -6.63
CA ALA A 183 -0.59 -9.67 -5.56
C ALA A 183 -0.37 -10.56 -4.33
N ASN A 184 -1.38 -11.30 -3.89
CA ASN A 184 -1.29 -12.23 -2.76
C ASN A 184 -0.31 -13.40 -3.05
N ALA A 185 -0.20 -13.85 -4.30
CA ALA A 185 0.78 -14.85 -4.70
C ALA A 185 2.24 -14.34 -4.62
N ASN A 186 2.42 -13.02 -4.57
CA ASN A 186 3.71 -12.34 -4.48
C ASN A 186 3.87 -11.58 -3.16
N GLN A 187 3.15 -12.02 -2.13
CA GLN A 187 3.19 -11.38 -0.82
C GLN A 187 4.62 -11.37 -0.29
N VAL A 188 5.08 -10.18 0.09
CA VAL A 188 6.37 -9.98 0.75
C VAL A 188 6.25 -10.45 2.20
N THR A 189 7.19 -11.30 2.62
CA THR A 189 7.26 -11.88 3.96
C THR A 189 8.49 -11.47 4.76
N GLY A 190 9.49 -10.89 4.10
CA GLY A 190 10.70 -10.41 4.75
C GLY A 190 11.35 -9.28 3.96
N LEU A 191 12.18 -8.50 4.63
CA LEU A 191 12.98 -7.42 4.05
C LEU A 191 14.45 -7.64 4.39
N TYR A 192 15.33 -7.29 3.46
CA TYR A 192 16.76 -7.27 3.67
C TYR A 192 17.32 -5.95 3.17
N LEU A 193 18.25 -5.38 3.92
CA LEU A 193 18.95 -4.15 3.59
C LEU A 193 20.44 -4.48 3.47
N GLN A 194 21.02 -4.25 2.28
CA GLN A 194 22.40 -4.66 1.96
C GLN A 194 22.68 -6.17 2.20
N GLY A 195 21.66 -7.02 2.08
CA GLY A 195 21.77 -8.47 2.29
C GLY A 195 21.57 -8.91 3.74
N GLU A 196 21.49 -7.99 4.70
CA GLU A 196 21.16 -8.30 6.09
C GLU A 196 19.65 -8.24 6.32
N PRO A 197 19.06 -9.19 7.06
CA PRO A 197 17.63 -9.18 7.35
C PRO A 197 17.27 -7.94 8.18
N VAL A 198 16.20 -7.27 7.80
CA VAL A 198 15.62 -6.15 8.55
C VAL A 198 14.67 -6.70 9.60
N GLU A 199 14.95 -6.41 10.88
CA GLU A 199 14.04 -6.76 11.96
C GLU A 199 12.78 -5.89 11.88
N ILE A 200 11.63 -6.53 11.73
CA ILE A 200 10.34 -5.85 11.72
C ILE A 200 9.99 -5.50 13.18
N PRO A 201 9.82 -4.22 13.52
CA PRO A 201 9.54 -3.83 14.91
C PRO A 201 8.24 -4.44 15.42
N GLU A 202 8.18 -4.67 16.74
CA GLU A 202 6.99 -5.24 17.38
C GLU A 202 5.74 -4.38 17.10
N GLY A 203 4.62 -5.04 16.79
CA GLY A 203 3.37 -4.36 16.45
C GLY A 203 3.31 -3.82 15.01
N CYS A 204 4.39 -3.95 14.22
CA CYS A 204 4.39 -3.55 12.82
C CYS A 204 4.04 -4.70 11.88
N LEU A 205 3.45 -4.36 10.74
CA LEU A 205 3.03 -5.28 9.68
C LEU A 205 3.70 -4.92 8.36
N LEU A 206 4.31 -5.92 7.72
CA LEU A 206 4.86 -5.80 6.37
C LEU A 206 3.75 -5.99 5.33
N MET A 207 3.49 -4.95 4.54
CA MET A 207 2.42 -4.84 3.55
C MET A 207 2.99 -4.57 2.15
N GLU A 208 3.71 -5.57 1.61
CA GLU A 208 4.45 -5.49 0.34
C GLU A 208 5.58 -4.45 0.31
N LYS A 209 5.30 -3.21 -0.12
CA LYS A 209 6.25 -2.09 -0.18
C LYS A 209 6.03 -1.07 0.94
N ASN A 210 5.44 -1.54 2.03
CA ASN A 210 5.03 -0.72 3.14
C ASN A 210 5.28 -1.48 4.45
N LEU A 211 5.86 -0.81 5.43
CA LEU A 211 5.91 -1.28 6.81
C LEU A 211 5.01 -0.37 7.64
N ARG A 212 4.01 -0.93 8.30
CA ARG A 212 3.01 -0.17 9.04
C ARG A 212 3.03 -0.54 10.51
N CYS A 213 3.18 0.45 11.38
CA CYS A 213 3.05 0.31 12.82
C CYS A 213 1.83 1.11 13.31
N GLU A 214 1.54 1.08 14.61
CA GLU A 214 0.58 2.00 15.20
C GLU A 214 1.00 3.44 14.91
N ASN A 215 0.11 4.23 14.29
CA ASN A 215 0.31 5.63 13.94
C ASN A 215 1.54 5.96 13.07
N ASN A 216 2.23 4.97 12.50
CA ASN A 216 3.44 5.17 11.71
C ASN A 216 3.44 4.27 10.47
N THR A 217 3.90 4.79 9.35
CA THR A 217 4.00 4.07 8.09
C THR A 217 5.30 4.43 7.40
N PHE A 218 6.01 3.41 6.93
CA PHE A 218 7.17 3.53 6.07
C PHE A 218 6.86 2.92 4.71
N THR A 219 7.24 3.61 3.64
CA THR A 219 7.16 3.10 2.26
C THR A 219 8.46 3.36 1.54
N TRP A 220 8.80 2.49 0.58
CA TRP A 220 9.97 2.69 -0.26
C TRP A 220 9.63 2.45 -1.73
N THR A 221 10.23 3.29 -2.57
CA THR A 221 10.23 3.13 -4.02
C THR A 221 11.67 3.13 -4.51
N GLU A 222 11.95 2.34 -5.54
CA GLU A 222 13.28 2.24 -6.15
C GLU A 222 13.21 2.82 -7.56
N HIS A 223 14.21 3.61 -7.92
CA HIS A 223 14.35 4.28 -9.21
C HIS A 223 15.77 4.05 -9.75
N PRO A 224 15.99 4.13 -11.07
CA PRO A 224 17.34 4.19 -11.62
C PRO A 224 18.09 5.41 -11.07
N SER A 225 19.39 5.31 -10.82
CA SER A 225 20.23 6.42 -10.33
C SER A 225 20.25 7.63 -11.27
N THR A 226 19.84 7.45 -12.53
CA THR A 226 19.73 8.52 -13.53
C THR A 226 18.44 9.32 -13.42
N ILE A 227 17.50 8.95 -12.55
CA ILE A 227 16.26 9.71 -12.37
C ILE A 227 16.59 11.13 -11.90
N SER A 228 15.90 12.13 -12.47
CA SER A 228 16.17 13.50 -12.07
C SER A 228 15.57 13.77 -10.69
N ARG A 229 16.27 14.57 -9.88
CA ARG A 229 15.76 15.02 -8.58
C ARG A 229 14.42 15.75 -8.71
N HIS A 230 14.26 16.51 -9.79
CA HIS A 230 13.02 17.22 -10.08
C HIS A 230 11.82 16.27 -10.22
N ASP A 231 12.00 15.12 -10.87
CA ASP A 231 10.93 14.13 -11.06
C ASP A 231 10.56 13.44 -9.75
N LEU A 232 11.57 13.11 -8.92
CA LEU A 232 11.36 12.55 -7.59
C LEU A 232 10.54 13.50 -6.69
N GLU A 233 10.92 14.77 -6.67
CA GLU A 233 10.27 15.80 -5.85
C GLU A 233 8.95 16.30 -6.45
N PHE A 234 8.58 15.89 -7.66
CA PHE A 234 7.33 16.34 -8.28
C PHE A 234 6.12 15.86 -7.47
N HIS A 235 6.09 14.58 -7.10
CA HIS A 235 5.01 13.99 -6.29
C HIS A 235 4.98 14.54 -4.87
N GLU A 236 6.15 14.78 -4.29
CA GLU A 236 6.29 15.44 -2.99
C GLU A 236 5.69 16.85 -3.02
N ARG A 237 6.00 17.64 -4.06
CA ARG A 237 5.46 19.00 -4.21
C ARG A 237 3.95 19.00 -4.38
N ASP A 238 3.41 18.11 -5.22
CA ASP A 238 1.96 17.94 -5.40
C ASP A 238 1.27 17.53 -4.07
N PHE A 239 1.90 16.63 -3.32
CA PHE A 239 1.42 16.19 -2.03
C PHE A 239 1.41 17.34 -1.02
N VAL A 240 2.54 18.04 -0.83
CA VAL A 240 2.64 19.17 0.10
C VAL A 240 1.71 20.33 -0.31
N ALA A 241 1.58 20.63 -1.60
CA ALA A 241 0.66 21.66 -2.09
C ALA A 241 -0.82 21.35 -1.79
N SER A 242 -1.16 20.09 -1.51
CA SER A 242 -2.51 19.68 -1.07
C SER A 242 -2.79 20.05 0.40
N PHE A 243 -1.75 20.47 1.15
CA PHE A 243 -1.83 20.89 2.55
C PHE A 243 -1.32 22.33 2.68
N PRO A 244 -2.19 23.34 2.50
CA PRO A 244 -1.78 24.75 2.47
C PRO A 244 -1.10 25.22 3.76
N ASP A 245 -1.38 24.56 4.88
CA ASP A 245 -0.80 24.86 6.20
C ASP A 245 0.40 23.94 6.54
N ALA A 246 1.00 23.29 5.54
CA ALA A 246 2.20 22.47 5.74
C ALA A 246 3.36 23.31 6.29
N LEU A 247 3.92 22.88 7.43
CA LEU A 247 5.06 23.54 8.07
C LEU A 247 6.32 22.69 7.91
N PRO A 248 7.41 23.19 7.30
CA PRO A 248 8.65 22.44 7.21
C PRO A 248 9.25 22.23 8.61
N LEU A 249 9.90 21.08 8.80
CA LEU A 249 10.60 20.74 10.04
C LEU A 249 12.11 20.60 9.78
N PRO A 250 12.96 21.10 10.69
CA PRO A 250 14.42 20.97 10.57
C PRO A 250 14.85 19.59 11.08
N LEU A 251 14.78 18.59 10.19
CA LEU A 251 15.24 17.23 10.44
C LEU A 251 16.37 16.91 9.46
N SER A 252 17.42 16.26 9.97
CA SER A 252 18.47 15.62 9.18
C SER A 252 18.30 14.11 9.20
N CYS A 253 18.73 13.47 8.11
CA CYS A 253 18.56 12.04 7.90
C CYS A 253 19.90 11.39 7.60
N GLU A 254 20.10 10.21 8.18
CA GLU A 254 21.18 9.30 7.84
C GLU A 254 20.58 8.00 7.30
N PHE A 255 21.14 7.49 6.21
CA PHE A 255 20.84 6.17 5.66
C PHE A 255 22.12 5.34 5.67
N LEU A 256 22.11 4.20 6.36
CA LEU A 256 23.29 3.34 6.53
C LEU A 256 24.52 4.08 7.12
N GLY A 257 24.27 5.07 7.99
CA GLY A 257 25.31 5.87 8.64
C GLY A 257 25.84 7.04 7.81
N GLU A 258 25.37 7.21 6.57
CA GLU A 258 25.75 8.33 5.71
C GLU A 258 24.63 9.39 5.68
N PRO A 259 24.96 10.70 5.76
CA PRO A 259 23.97 11.76 5.62
C PRO A 259 23.28 11.70 4.24
N VAL A 260 21.96 11.88 4.23
CA VAL A 260 21.16 11.93 3.01
C VAL A 260 20.23 13.12 3.00
N ASP A 261 20.04 13.70 1.82
CA ASP A 261 19.05 14.76 1.63
C ASP A 261 17.66 14.22 1.94
N CYS A 262 16.99 14.88 2.86
CA CYS A 262 15.60 14.62 3.18
C CYS A 262 14.84 15.92 3.42
N SER A 263 13.54 15.83 3.21
CA SER A 263 12.58 16.90 3.42
C SER A 263 11.54 16.41 4.41
N SER A 264 11.09 17.31 5.29
CA SER A 264 10.14 16.93 6.31
C SER A 264 9.15 18.06 6.61
N TRP A 265 7.91 17.67 6.88
CA TRP A 265 6.81 18.60 7.13
C TRP A 265 5.90 18.07 8.23
N ARG A 266 5.35 19.01 8.98
CA ARG A 266 4.12 18.81 9.72
C ARG A 266 2.95 19.19 8.83
N LEU A 267 1.97 18.31 8.73
CA LEU A 267 0.73 18.48 7.99
C LEU A 267 -0.45 18.35 8.94
N ASP A 268 -1.36 19.32 8.93
CA ASP A 268 -2.62 19.20 9.65
C ASP A 268 -3.67 18.65 8.67
N LYS A 269 -4.18 17.43 8.93
CA LYS A 269 -5.21 16.76 8.12
C LYS A 269 -6.56 16.94 8.81
N GLU A 270 -7.55 17.47 8.10
CA GLU A 270 -8.90 17.66 8.65
C GLU A 270 -9.47 16.33 9.18
N GLY A 271 -9.88 16.31 10.45
CA GLY A 271 -10.43 15.11 11.10
C GLY A 271 -9.41 14.10 11.61
N TYR A 272 -8.11 14.36 11.47
CA TYR A 272 -7.03 13.51 11.96
C TYR A 272 -6.09 14.28 12.89
N LEU A 273 -5.24 13.54 13.61
CA LEU A 273 -4.09 14.13 14.29
C LEU A 273 -3.14 14.78 13.27
N PRO A 274 -2.42 15.84 13.65
CA PRO A 274 -1.32 16.36 12.83
C PRO A 274 -0.38 15.22 12.45
N GLN A 275 0.20 15.26 11.25
CA GLN A 275 1.10 14.23 10.77
C GLN A 275 2.48 14.80 10.46
N LEU A 276 3.51 14.08 10.86
CA LEU A 276 4.86 14.23 10.35
C LEU A 276 4.96 13.43 9.07
N VAL A 277 5.42 14.07 8.00
CA VAL A 277 5.82 13.39 6.77
C VAL A 277 7.27 13.70 6.51
N LEU A 278 8.05 12.67 6.21
CA LEU A 278 9.46 12.77 5.88
C LEU A 278 9.75 11.97 4.63
N ILE A 279 10.49 12.56 3.70
CA ILE A 279 10.90 11.90 2.45
C ILE A 279 12.41 12.03 2.32
N ALA A 280 13.11 10.90 2.13
CA ALA A 280 14.55 10.85 1.96
C ALA A 280 14.91 10.15 0.65
N TYR A 281 16.04 10.55 0.04
CA TYR A 281 16.44 10.06 -1.28
C TYR A 281 17.86 9.47 -1.34
N PRO A 282 18.16 8.38 -0.59
CA PRO A 282 19.45 7.73 -0.66
C PRO A 282 19.73 7.18 -2.08
N THR A 283 20.97 7.28 -2.54
CA THR A 283 21.43 6.64 -3.79
C THR A 283 22.56 5.67 -3.49
N LEU A 284 22.39 4.41 -3.92
CA LEU A 284 23.36 3.33 -3.74
C LEU A 284 23.61 2.63 -5.07
N GLY A 285 24.84 2.74 -5.57
CA GLY A 285 25.19 2.22 -6.88
C GLY A 285 24.31 2.82 -7.98
N ASP A 286 23.61 1.96 -8.71
CA ASP A 286 22.74 2.34 -9.83
C ASP A 286 21.27 2.56 -9.43
N THR A 287 20.97 2.62 -8.13
CA THR A 287 19.61 2.72 -7.61
C THR A 287 19.45 3.92 -6.68
N THR A 288 18.48 4.78 -6.96
CA THR A 288 18.00 5.83 -6.05
C THR A 288 16.72 5.37 -5.38
N LEU A 289 16.69 5.44 -4.05
CA LEU A 289 15.52 5.15 -3.24
C LEU A 289 14.73 6.43 -3.01
N GLN A 290 13.41 6.32 -2.98
CA GLN A 290 12.51 7.30 -2.37
C GLN A 290 11.90 6.64 -1.14
N LEU A 291 12.34 7.07 0.05
CA LEU A 291 11.90 6.55 1.33
C LEU A 291 10.94 7.55 1.95
N THR A 292 9.71 7.12 2.23
CA THR A 292 8.68 7.98 2.82
C THR A 292 8.25 7.44 4.17
N CYS A 293 8.26 8.31 5.16
CA CYS A 293 7.88 8.10 6.54
C CYS A 293 6.70 9.01 6.87
N GLU A 294 5.59 8.42 7.31
CA GLU A 294 4.42 9.16 7.78
C GLU A 294 4.12 8.73 9.22
N ALA A 295 3.94 9.70 10.12
CA ALA A 295 3.57 9.42 11.51
C ALA A 295 2.56 10.42 12.04
N ALA A 296 1.56 9.97 12.80
CA ALA A 296 0.70 10.88 13.54
C ALA A 296 1.47 11.49 14.72
N ILE A 297 1.44 12.81 14.82
CA ILE A 297 2.00 13.59 15.91
C ILE A 297 1.02 13.55 17.08
N THR A 298 1.29 12.67 18.03
CA THR A 298 0.69 12.67 19.37
C THR A 298 1.60 13.40 20.36
N ASP A 299 1.12 13.71 21.57
CA ASP A 299 1.98 14.20 22.66
C ASP A 299 3.11 13.18 23.00
N GLU A 300 2.89 11.91 22.66
CA GLU A 300 3.86 10.80 22.76
C GLU A 300 4.82 10.72 21.56
N ALA A 301 4.50 11.33 20.41
CA ALA A 301 5.29 11.29 19.16
C ALA A 301 6.49 12.26 19.13
N ASN A 302 6.82 12.88 20.28
CA ASN A 302 8.19 13.32 20.53
C ASN A 302 9.16 12.13 20.72
N GLN A 303 8.63 10.91 20.70
CA GLN A 303 9.31 9.64 20.87
C GLN A 303 9.03 8.78 19.59
N PRO A 304 9.86 7.78 19.31
CA PRO A 304 10.41 7.28 18.03
C PRO A 304 9.53 7.20 16.75
N LEU A 305 10.18 7.06 15.58
CA LEU A 305 9.52 6.69 14.32
C LEU A 305 9.77 5.21 13.98
N PRO A 306 9.11 4.26 14.67
CA PRO A 306 9.53 2.85 14.66
C PRO A 306 9.50 2.19 13.27
N ALA A 307 8.57 2.56 12.37
CA ALA A 307 8.57 1.98 11.03
C ALA A 307 9.76 2.44 10.17
N CYS A 308 10.35 3.59 10.52
CA CYS A 308 11.40 4.25 9.75
C CYS A 308 12.80 3.94 10.28
N GLU A 309 12.93 3.75 11.59
CA GLU A 309 14.20 3.49 12.29
C GLU A 309 15.04 2.35 11.73
N PRO A 310 14.45 1.24 11.20
CA PRO A 310 15.25 0.20 10.57
C PRO A 310 15.99 0.66 9.30
N PHE A 311 15.58 1.79 8.71
CA PHE A 311 16.10 2.30 7.43
C PHE A 311 16.76 3.67 7.56
N LEU A 312 16.19 4.57 8.36
CA LEU A 312 16.58 5.96 8.50
C LEU A 312 16.83 6.30 9.97
N LYS A 313 17.97 6.91 10.23
CA LYS A 313 18.25 7.58 11.51
C LYS A 313 17.98 9.07 11.34
N LEU A 314 17.18 9.63 12.24
CA LEU A 314 16.70 11.01 12.17
C LEU A 314 17.28 11.84 13.32
N THR A 315 17.79 13.04 13.01
CA THR A 315 18.29 13.97 14.02
C THR A 315 17.62 15.33 13.84
N ARG A 316 16.99 15.84 14.90
CA ARG A 316 16.42 17.18 14.89
C ARG A 316 17.52 18.23 14.98
N GLU A 317 17.48 19.20 14.08
CA GLU A 317 18.41 20.33 14.11
C GLU A 317 17.83 21.43 15.02
N GLU A 318 18.68 21.96 15.91
CA GLU A 318 18.34 23.05 16.85
C GLU A 318 18.40 24.43 16.21
#